data_AF-A0A0R2LD92-F1
#
_entry.id   AF-A0A0R2LD92-F1
#
_cell.length_a   1.000
_cell.length_b   1.000
_cell.length_c   1.000
_cell.angle_alpha   90.00
_cell.angle_beta   90.00
_cell.angle_gamma   90.00
#
_symmetry.space_group_name_H-M   'P 1'
#
loop_
_entity.id
_entity.type
_entity.pdbx_description
1 polymer ?
#
loop_
_entity_poly.entity_id
_entity_poly.type
_entity_poly.pdbx_seq_one_letter_code
_entity_poly.pdbx_strand_id
1 'polypeptide(L)'
;MGLKYKLLYATILASSCFFSTSYVVKADQVNVNVESNDSQNTKTDTQNALDTADTDSQVTTKDNSTEVDSEKSPDQTTDQVQTDPTQVQDAQTTDNNQVINNEAIDGVYTTGNQLVSLYNADGSKVMDRGLSANSAWYTDTRNTMTDGSTYYRVSTTEFVNGKDGSYQSYVQPYQGDATIVYKTGSSAHSFQGYGNKAVYTGENLPTGSSWKVSNHALIGGKDWYQIGVNTWVPQDYVVINNGQYKDADWITGVPLIAQRPELPNGCEITAVTMMMQYAGAKVDKMEMAREMPRSSNPNYGYIGQPWDSTGITIFPSALMSLVEQYVGTAKDLTGQNFDAIKYQINLGHPVVTWNTLYGFPYHALTVTGYDKNYVYYNDCWTDQTLQMGINQFIDNWNTQNRRAISY
;
A
#
# COMPACT_ATOMS: atom_id res chain seq x y z
N MET A 1 30.83 4.75 -52.56
CA MET A 1 30.75 4.06 -51.25
C MET A 1 29.33 4.20 -50.73
N GLY A 2 28.51 3.16 -50.86
CA GLY A 2 27.11 3.19 -50.43
C GLY A 2 26.99 2.90 -48.93
N LEU A 3 26.37 3.80 -48.18
CA LEU A 3 26.00 3.57 -46.79
C LEU A 3 24.73 2.70 -46.75
N LYS A 4 24.87 1.51 -46.18
CA LYS A 4 23.76 0.62 -45.86
C LYS A 4 23.10 1.10 -44.56
N TYR A 5 21.88 1.62 -44.66
CA TYR A 5 21.01 1.86 -43.50
C TYR A 5 20.54 0.51 -42.96
N LYS A 6 20.87 0.20 -41.70
CA LYS A 6 20.27 -0.92 -40.97
C LYS A 6 18.99 -0.41 -40.32
N LEU A 7 17.83 -0.77 -40.90
CA LEU A 7 16.54 -0.73 -40.22
C LEU A 7 16.61 -1.68 -39.01
N LEU A 8 16.46 -1.16 -37.80
CA LEU A 8 16.12 -1.99 -36.64
C LEU A 8 14.60 -2.21 -36.67
N TYR A 9 14.19 -3.46 -36.88
CA TYR A 9 12.83 -3.89 -36.60
C TYR A 9 12.65 -3.97 -35.09
N ALA A 10 12.02 -2.97 -34.49
CA ALA A 10 11.47 -3.09 -33.15
C ALA A 10 10.23 -4.00 -33.22
N THR A 11 10.38 -5.25 -32.78
CA THR A 11 9.25 -6.16 -32.56
C THR A 11 8.36 -5.56 -31.47
N ILE A 12 7.20 -5.04 -31.88
CA ILE A 12 6.10 -4.69 -30.99
C ILE A 12 5.51 -6.00 -30.47
N LEU A 13 6.02 -6.49 -29.34
CA LEU A 13 5.20 -7.33 -28.48
C LEU A 13 4.28 -6.39 -27.73
N ALA A 14 3.09 -6.17 -28.28
CA ALA A 14 1.96 -5.71 -27.49
C ALA A 14 1.67 -6.83 -26.48
N SER A 15 2.37 -6.78 -25.34
CA SER A 15 2.02 -7.54 -24.17
C SER A 15 0.74 -6.91 -23.64
N SER A 16 -0.39 -7.31 -24.19
CA SER A 16 -1.70 -7.12 -23.58
C SER A 16 -1.71 -7.94 -22.29
N CYS A 17 -1.09 -7.39 -21.25
CA CYS A 17 -1.35 -7.80 -19.88
C CYS A 17 -2.82 -7.44 -19.62
N PHE A 18 -3.71 -8.38 -19.91
CA PHE A 18 -4.98 -8.45 -19.23
C PHE A 18 -4.66 -8.59 -17.75
N PHE A 19 -4.62 -7.47 -17.03
CA PHE A 19 -4.79 -7.50 -15.59
C PHE A 19 -6.22 -7.96 -15.35
N SER A 20 -6.42 -9.28 -15.23
CA SER A 20 -7.60 -9.80 -14.56
C SER A 20 -7.44 -9.40 -13.09
N THR A 21 -7.86 -8.19 -12.75
CA THR A 21 -8.12 -7.86 -11.35
C THR A 21 -9.34 -8.69 -10.98
N SER A 22 -9.10 -9.89 -10.47
CA SER A 22 -10.15 -10.64 -9.79
C SER A 22 -10.63 -9.75 -8.65
N TYR A 23 -11.81 -9.17 -8.80
CA TYR A 23 -12.41 -8.34 -7.77
C TYR A 23 -12.57 -9.20 -6.52
N VAL A 24 -11.83 -8.87 -5.46
CA VAL A 24 -11.99 -9.53 -4.16
C VAL A 24 -13.27 -8.99 -3.54
N VAL A 25 -14.26 -9.86 -3.36
CA VAL A 25 -15.50 -9.51 -2.69
C VAL A 25 -15.23 -9.35 -1.20
N LYS A 26 -15.61 -8.20 -0.62
CA LYS A 26 -15.47 -7.97 0.82
C LYS A 26 -16.61 -8.68 1.55
N ALA A 27 -16.29 -9.35 2.66
CA ALA A 27 -17.30 -9.82 3.59
C ALA A 27 -18.00 -8.62 4.24
N ASP A 28 -19.32 -8.71 4.42
CA ASP A 28 -20.12 -7.68 5.12
C ASP A 28 -19.54 -7.40 6.52
N GLN A 29 -19.10 -6.15 6.74
CA GLN A 29 -18.56 -5.70 8.01
C GLN A 29 -19.69 -5.11 8.87
N VAL A 30 -19.84 -5.60 10.10
CA VAL A 30 -20.65 -4.92 11.11
C VAL A 30 -19.82 -3.76 11.66
N ASN A 31 -20.23 -2.54 11.36
CA ASN A 31 -19.60 -1.32 11.81
C ASN A 31 -20.00 -1.07 13.28
N VAL A 32 -19.10 -1.31 14.23
CA VAL A 32 -19.28 -0.84 15.62
C VAL A 32 -18.42 0.41 15.81
N ASN A 33 -18.82 1.51 15.17
CA ASN A 33 -18.28 2.83 15.46
C ASN A 33 -19.29 3.58 16.32
N VAL A 34 -18.95 3.74 17.60
CA VAL A 34 -19.44 4.86 18.40
C VAL A 34 -18.61 6.06 17.98
N GLU A 35 -19.28 7.04 17.37
CA GLU A 35 -18.70 8.34 17.02
C GLU A 35 -18.21 9.06 18.28
N SER A 36 -17.00 9.60 18.20
CA SER A 36 -16.69 10.85 18.88
C SER A 36 -16.04 11.79 17.87
N ASN A 37 -16.83 12.76 17.41
CA ASN A 37 -16.34 14.06 16.98
C ASN A 37 -15.26 14.55 17.94
N ASP A 38 -14.09 14.95 17.44
CA ASP A 38 -13.63 16.27 17.85
C ASP A 38 -12.72 16.95 16.83
N SER A 39 -12.99 18.25 16.71
CA SER A 39 -12.41 19.15 15.74
C SER A 39 -11.01 19.58 16.18
N GLN A 40 -10.13 19.80 15.21
CA GLN A 40 -8.85 20.47 15.41
C GLN A 40 -9.04 21.80 16.15
N ASN A 41 -8.33 22.00 17.26
CA ASN A 41 -7.89 23.33 17.61
C ASN A 41 -6.54 23.32 18.36
N THR A 42 -5.57 23.93 17.70
CA THR A 42 -4.25 24.31 18.19
C THR A 42 -4.41 25.38 19.27
N LYS A 43 -3.84 25.20 20.47
CA LYS A 43 -3.57 26.31 21.38
C LYS A 43 -2.28 26.14 22.19
N THR A 44 -1.32 26.98 21.83
CA THR A 44 -0.50 27.80 22.73
C THR A 44 -1.37 28.41 23.84
N ASP A 45 -0.99 28.32 25.12
CA ASP A 45 -0.40 29.47 25.85
C ASP A 45 -0.15 29.18 27.34
N THR A 46 0.69 30.05 27.89
CA THR A 46 1.27 30.09 29.24
C THR A 46 0.37 30.89 30.21
N GLN A 47 0.47 30.56 31.50
CA GLN A 47 0.31 31.42 32.70
C GLN A 47 -1.09 31.84 33.25
N ASN A 48 -1.30 31.37 34.49
CA ASN A 48 -1.61 32.09 35.76
C ASN A 48 -3.05 32.42 36.25
N ALA A 49 -3.15 32.22 37.58
CA ALA A 49 -4.08 32.75 38.61
C ALA A 49 -5.43 32.01 38.81
N LEU A 50 -5.62 31.30 39.95
CA LEU A 50 -6.27 31.75 41.23
C LEU A 50 -7.75 32.11 40.99
N ASP A 51 -8.76 31.57 41.68
CA ASP A 51 -8.90 31.44 43.13
C ASP A 51 -10.16 30.60 43.50
N THR A 52 -10.18 30.03 44.72
CA THR A 52 -11.30 29.70 45.67
C THR A 52 -12.66 29.12 45.19
N ALA A 53 -13.47 28.35 45.94
CA ALA A 53 -13.44 27.58 47.19
C ALA A 53 -14.83 26.88 47.34
N ASP A 54 -14.88 25.82 48.17
CA ASP A 54 -16.04 25.37 49.01
C ASP A 54 -17.30 24.78 48.32
N THR A 55 -18.10 23.84 48.85
CA THR A 55 -18.29 23.12 50.14
C THR A 55 -19.15 21.86 49.78
N ASP A 56 -18.83 20.63 50.17
CA ASP A 56 -19.26 19.83 51.35
C ASP A 56 -20.72 19.28 51.42
N SER A 57 -20.81 18.08 52.03
CA SER A 57 -21.95 17.35 52.62
C SER A 57 -22.83 16.49 51.69
N GLN A 58 -22.73 15.15 51.67
CA GLN A 58 -23.01 14.07 52.66
C GLN A 58 -24.51 13.75 52.95
N VAL A 59 -24.73 12.44 53.13
CA VAL A 59 -25.69 11.75 54.06
C VAL A 59 -26.82 10.91 53.40
N THR A 60 -26.55 9.58 53.32
CA THR A 60 -27.28 8.35 53.78
C THR A 60 -28.84 8.29 53.78
N THR A 61 -29.55 7.15 53.62
CA THR A 61 -29.52 5.84 54.35
C THR A 61 -30.49 4.77 53.74
N LYS A 62 -30.09 3.47 53.83
CA LYS A 62 -30.76 2.24 54.35
C LYS A 62 -32.07 1.64 53.77
N ASP A 63 -32.01 0.34 53.39
CA ASP A 63 -32.59 -0.92 54.00
C ASP A 63 -34.07 -1.17 53.62
N ASN A 64 -34.68 -2.37 53.48
CA ASN A 64 -34.47 -3.80 53.84
C ASN A 64 -35.52 -4.64 53.03
N SER A 65 -35.27 -5.82 52.43
CA SER A 65 -35.36 -7.23 52.94
C SER A 65 -36.65 -8.06 52.61
N THR A 66 -36.43 -9.29 52.07
CA THR A 66 -37.14 -10.62 52.23
C THR A 66 -38.64 -10.81 51.89
N GLU A 67 -39.24 -11.97 51.51
CA GLU A 67 -39.04 -13.45 51.61
C GLU A 67 -40.08 -14.16 50.64
N VAL A 68 -39.77 -15.23 49.87
CA VAL A 68 -40.09 -16.70 49.99
C VAL A 68 -41.57 -17.14 50.21
N ASP A 69 -42.16 -17.97 49.31
CA ASP A 69 -42.48 -19.43 49.48
C ASP A 69 -43.43 -20.02 48.37
N SER A 70 -43.67 -21.34 48.45
CA SER A 70 -43.95 -22.40 47.46
C SER A 70 -45.43 -22.83 47.22
N GLU A 71 -45.70 -23.71 46.22
CA GLU A 71 -46.60 -24.91 46.28
C GLU A 71 -46.87 -25.63 44.92
N LYS A 72 -47.63 -26.73 44.94
CA LYS A 72 -47.50 -28.03 44.23
C LYS A 72 -48.76 -28.44 43.40
N SER A 73 -48.58 -29.35 42.42
CA SER A 73 -49.55 -30.11 41.54
C SER A 73 -50.81 -30.70 42.23
N PRO A 74 -51.89 -31.25 41.55
CA PRO A 74 -51.89 -32.20 40.40
C PRO A 74 -53.12 -32.20 39.42
N ASP A 75 -53.10 -32.98 38.31
CA ASP A 75 -54.19 -33.95 37.95
C ASP A 75 -53.82 -34.90 36.76
N GLN A 76 -54.40 -36.10 36.77
CA GLN A 76 -54.24 -37.22 35.81
C GLN A 76 -55.45 -37.36 34.87
N THR A 77 -55.25 -37.94 33.67
CA THR A 77 -56.21 -38.90 33.11
C THR A 77 -55.55 -39.83 32.08
N THR A 78 -55.90 -41.10 32.16
CA THR A 78 -55.46 -42.29 31.40
C THR A 78 -56.39 -42.62 30.23
N ASP A 79 -55.89 -43.24 29.16
CA ASP A 79 -56.53 -44.39 28.50
C ASP A 79 -55.60 -45.15 27.52
N GLN A 80 -55.94 -46.42 27.27
CA GLN A 80 -55.05 -47.55 26.98
C GLN A 80 -54.86 -47.96 25.48
N VAL A 81 -53.64 -48.45 25.20
CA VAL A 81 -53.22 -49.69 24.47
C VAL A 81 -53.78 -50.03 23.08
N GLN A 82 -52.89 -50.11 22.07
CA GLN A 82 -52.77 -51.27 21.15
C GLN A 82 -51.35 -51.38 20.52
N THR A 83 -50.82 -52.61 20.50
CA THR A 83 -49.49 -53.12 20.07
C THR A 83 -49.34 -53.24 18.54
N ASP A 84 -48.31 -52.64 17.90
CA ASP A 84 -46.98 -53.19 17.45
C ASP A 84 -46.97 -53.77 16.01
N PRO A 85 -45.84 -53.92 15.26
CA PRO A 85 -44.63 -53.10 15.03
C PRO A 85 -44.42 -52.76 13.53
N THR A 86 -43.71 -51.67 13.20
CA THR A 86 -42.59 -51.75 12.22
C THR A 86 -41.63 -50.58 12.41
N GLN A 87 -40.42 -50.90 12.87
CA GLN A 87 -39.27 -50.01 12.82
C GLN A 87 -38.80 -49.81 11.38
N VAL A 88 -38.65 -48.56 10.97
CA VAL A 88 -37.42 -48.10 10.30
C VAL A 88 -37.04 -46.81 11.01
N GLN A 89 -36.19 -46.95 12.02
CA GLN A 89 -35.51 -45.84 12.65
C GLN A 89 -34.39 -45.46 11.69
N ASP A 90 -34.63 -44.47 10.83
CA ASP A 90 -33.53 -43.75 10.19
C ASP A 90 -32.70 -43.16 11.31
N ALA A 91 -31.54 -43.76 11.56
CA ALA A 91 -30.54 -43.19 12.42
C ALA A 91 -30.06 -41.89 11.76
N GLN A 92 -30.67 -40.76 12.16
CA GLN A 92 -29.97 -39.49 12.11
C GLN A 92 -28.75 -39.65 13.03
N THR A 93 -27.61 -39.99 12.43
CA THR A 93 -26.33 -39.58 12.98
C THR A 93 -26.35 -38.06 12.98
N THR A 94 -26.73 -37.46 14.10
CA THR A 94 -26.30 -36.11 14.46
C THR A 94 -24.77 -36.14 14.45
N ASP A 95 -24.19 -35.81 13.29
CA ASP A 95 -22.80 -35.40 13.21
C ASP A 95 -22.69 -34.14 14.07
N ASN A 96 -22.28 -34.32 15.33
CA ASN A 96 -21.93 -33.25 16.23
C ASN A 96 -20.60 -32.63 15.76
N ASN A 97 -20.53 -32.20 14.49
CA ASN A 97 -19.33 -31.63 13.92
C ASN A 97 -19.25 -30.16 14.35
N GLN A 98 -18.70 -29.94 15.54
CA GLN A 98 -18.63 -28.65 16.19
C GLN A 98 -17.31 -27.95 15.87
N VAL A 99 -17.29 -26.61 15.93
CA VAL A 99 -16.06 -25.82 15.83
C VAL A 99 -15.20 -26.06 17.07
N ILE A 100 -13.98 -26.55 16.89
CA ILE A 100 -13.00 -26.78 17.98
C ILE A 100 -11.91 -25.73 18.03
N ASN A 101 -11.68 -25.02 16.92
CA ASN A 101 -10.74 -23.92 16.87
C ASN A 101 -11.28 -22.83 15.96
N ASN A 102 -11.14 -21.58 16.40
CA ASN A 102 -11.44 -20.39 15.62
C ASN A 102 -10.17 -19.55 15.56
N GLU A 103 -9.63 -19.38 14.36
CA GLU A 103 -8.37 -18.68 14.12
C GLU A 103 -8.63 -17.40 13.34
N ALA A 104 -8.15 -16.27 13.86
CA ALA A 104 -8.11 -15.02 13.14
C ALA A 104 -7.04 -15.11 12.03
N ILE A 105 -7.46 -14.87 10.80
CA ILE A 105 -6.60 -14.85 9.61
C ILE A 105 -6.82 -13.55 8.85
N ASP A 106 -6.05 -13.31 7.79
CA ASP A 106 -6.27 -12.14 6.93
C ASP A 106 -5.78 -12.43 5.52
N GLY A 107 -6.72 -12.60 4.59
CA GLY A 107 -6.36 -12.97 3.22
C GLY A 107 -7.55 -13.15 2.30
N VAL A 108 -7.30 -13.91 1.23
CA VAL A 108 -8.28 -14.18 0.19
C VAL A 108 -8.49 -15.68 0.08
N TYR A 109 -9.74 -16.10 0.16
CA TYR A 109 -10.17 -17.42 -0.25
C TYR A 109 -10.65 -17.36 -1.70
N THR A 110 -10.12 -18.23 -2.57
CA THR A 110 -10.55 -18.35 -3.96
C THR A 110 -11.24 -19.70 -4.15
N THR A 111 -12.49 -19.67 -4.57
CA THR A 111 -13.26 -20.89 -4.89
C THR A 111 -12.63 -21.62 -6.07
N GLY A 112 -12.71 -22.95 -6.10
CA GLY A 112 -12.28 -23.75 -7.24
C GLY A 112 -13.15 -23.59 -8.48
N ASN A 113 -13.02 -24.53 -9.43
CA ASN A 113 -13.64 -24.46 -10.75
C ASN A 113 -15.13 -24.82 -10.77
N GLN A 114 -15.78 -24.92 -9.62
CA GLN A 114 -17.18 -25.33 -9.46
C GLN A 114 -17.90 -24.38 -8.50
N LEU A 115 -19.24 -24.41 -8.52
CA LEU A 115 -20.05 -23.71 -7.53
C LEU A 115 -19.74 -24.25 -6.13
N VAL A 116 -19.45 -23.36 -5.18
CA VAL A 116 -19.09 -23.72 -3.80
C VAL A 116 -20.27 -23.49 -2.88
N SER A 117 -20.55 -24.47 -2.02
CA SER A 117 -21.62 -24.37 -1.03
C SER A 117 -21.23 -23.48 0.16
N LEU A 118 -22.21 -22.77 0.71
CA LEU A 118 -22.06 -22.00 1.93
C LEU A 118 -22.53 -22.80 3.15
N TYR A 119 -21.97 -22.49 4.30
CA TYR A 119 -22.25 -23.15 5.58
C TYR A 119 -22.39 -22.10 6.69
N ASN A 120 -23.33 -22.30 7.60
CA ASN A 120 -23.44 -21.47 8.80
C ASN A 120 -22.33 -21.84 9.80
N ALA A 121 -22.14 -21.01 10.83
CA ALA A 121 -21.13 -21.23 11.87
C ALA A 121 -21.27 -22.58 12.62
N ASP A 122 -22.47 -23.14 12.68
CA ASP A 122 -22.78 -24.45 13.28
C ASP A 122 -22.51 -25.64 12.34
N GLY A 123 -22.00 -25.39 11.13
CA GLY A 123 -21.72 -26.40 10.12
C GLY A 123 -22.93 -26.80 9.25
N SER A 124 -24.12 -26.25 9.51
CA SER A 124 -25.29 -26.52 8.68
C SER A 124 -25.14 -25.89 7.29
N LYS A 125 -25.50 -26.65 6.25
CA LYS A 125 -25.37 -26.23 4.85
C LYS A 125 -26.45 -25.21 4.47
N VAL A 126 -26.06 -24.11 3.85
CA VAL A 126 -26.95 -23.13 3.22
C VAL A 126 -27.37 -23.67 1.84
N MET A 127 -28.68 -23.78 1.59
CA MET A 127 -29.23 -24.52 0.45
C MET A 127 -29.72 -23.64 -0.70
N ASP A 128 -29.94 -22.34 -0.47
CA ASP A 128 -30.55 -21.39 -1.39
C ASP A 128 -29.53 -20.56 -2.19
N ARG A 129 -28.24 -20.60 -1.80
CA ARG A 129 -27.16 -19.84 -2.44
C ARG A 129 -25.79 -20.50 -2.28
N GLY A 130 -24.85 -20.06 -3.11
CA GLY A 130 -23.46 -20.51 -3.10
C GLY A 130 -22.56 -19.50 -3.81
N LEU A 131 -21.25 -19.73 -3.75
CA LEU A 131 -20.26 -18.88 -4.41
C LEU A 131 -19.96 -19.40 -5.80
N SER A 132 -19.87 -18.48 -6.77
CA SER A 132 -19.52 -18.82 -8.15
C SER A 132 -18.11 -19.40 -8.24
N ALA A 133 -17.88 -20.28 -9.22
CA ALA A 133 -16.55 -20.80 -9.51
C ALA A 133 -15.54 -19.67 -9.77
N ASN A 134 -14.27 -19.88 -9.38
CA ASN A 134 -13.16 -18.95 -9.56
C ASN A 134 -13.41 -17.53 -9.01
N SER A 135 -14.26 -17.37 -8.01
CA SER A 135 -14.49 -16.11 -7.31
C SER A 135 -13.57 -15.95 -6.10
N ALA A 136 -13.12 -14.72 -5.86
CA ALA A 136 -12.20 -14.37 -4.78
C ALA A 136 -12.94 -13.62 -3.67
N TRP A 137 -12.77 -14.08 -2.43
CA TRP A 137 -13.49 -13.59 -1.27
C TRP A 137 -12.52 -13.25 -0.16
N TYR A 138 -12.70 -12.08 0.43
CA TYR A 138 -12.01 -11.71 1.64
C TYR A 138 -12.36 -12.69 2.77
N THR A 139 -11.37 -13.12 3.53
CA THR A 139 -11.56 -13.97 4.70
C THR A 139 -10.68 -13.54 5.86
N ASP A 140 -11.27 -13.53 7.03
CA ASP A 140 -10.65 -13.06 8.29
C ASP A 140 -10.77 -14.08 9.42
N THR A 141 -11.36 -15.24 9.15
CA THR A 141 -11.58 -16.29 10.14
C THR A 141 -11.52 -17.67 9.50
N ARG A 142 -10.75 -18.56 10.12
CA ARG A 142 -10.72 -19.99 9.81
C ARG A 142 -11.23 -20.79 11.00
N ASN A 143 -12.32 -21.52 10.79
CA ASN A 143 -12.82 -22.51 11.73
C ASN A 143 -12.20 -23.88 11.41
N THR A 144 -11.79 -24.61 12.44
CA THR A 144 -11.48 -26.05 12.34
C THR A 144 -12.57 -26.80 13.10
N MET A 145 -13.20 -27.76 12.43
CA MET A 145 -14.24 -28.61 13.01
C MET A 145 -13.63 -29.84 13.72
N THR A 146 -14.44 -30.54 14.53
CA THR A 146 -14.02 -31.77 15.24
C THR A 146 -13.46 -32.85 14.33
N ASP A 147 -13.91 -32.94 13.08
CA ASP A 147 -13.41 -33.89 12.07
C ASP A 147 -12.11 -33.45 11.37
N GLY A 148 -11.55 -32.29 11.75
CA GLY A 148 -10.35 -31.69 11.18
C GLY A 148 -10.58 -30.91 9.88
N SER A 149 -11.82 -30.84 9.37
CA SER A 149 -12.14 -29.99 8.22
C SER A 149 -12.02 -28.51 8.58
N THR A 150 -11.63 -27.70 7.60
CA THR A 150 -11.48 -26.24 7.79
C THR A 150 -12.53 -25.49 7.00
N TYR A 151 -12.99 -24.37 7.54
CA TYR A 151 -14.00 -23.52 6.95
C TYR A 151 -13.57 -22.05 7.04
N TYR A 152 -13.69 -21.31 5.93
CA TYR A 152 -13.24 -19.92 5.81
C TYR A 152 -14.43 -19.00 5.76
N ARG A 153 -14.45 -17.96 6.61
CA ARG A 153 -15.54 -16.99 6.64
C ARG A 153 -15.53 -16.12 5.39
N VAL A 154 -16.68 -15.94 4.76
CA VAL A 154 -16.83 -15.14 3.51
C VAL A 154 -17.98 -14.11 3.59
N SER A 155 -18.81 -14.19 4.63
CA SER A 155 -19.82 -13.18 4.99
C SER A 155 -19.88 -13.01 6.51
N THR A 156 -20.83 -12.23 7.03
CA THR A 156 -20.98 -12.03 8.49
C THR A 156 -21.19 -13.34 9.25
N THR A 157 -21.87 -14.33 8.65
CA THR A 157 -22.24 -15.58 9.35
C THR A 157 -21.97 -16.85 8.55
N GLU A 158 -21.48 -16.74 7.31
CA GLU A 158 -21.33 -17.88 6.42
C GLU A 158 -19.87 -18.17 6.08
N PHE A 159 -19.62 -19.45 5.85
CA PHE A 159 -18.32 -20.04 5.63
C PHE A 159 -18.32 -20.95 4.40
N VAL A 160 -17.15 -21.17 3.83
CA VAL A 160 -16.90 -22.13 2.75
C VAL A 160 -15.92 -23.21 3.19
N ASN A 161 -16.09 -24.43 2.69
CA ASN A 161 -15.21 -25.54 3.03
C ASN A 161 -13.83 -25.35 2.40
N GLY A 162 -12.77 -25.57 3.18
CA GLY A 162 -11.38 -25.44 2.74
C GLY A 162 -11.00 -26.37 1.58
N LYS A 163 -11.73 -27.46 1.35
CA LYS A 163 -11.50 -28.38 0.23
C LYS A 163 -12.00 -27.86 -1.12
N ASP A 164 -12.91 -26.89 -1.11
CA ASP A 164 -13.58 -26.40 -2.32
C ASP A 164 -12.87 -25.20 -2.97
N GLY A 165 -11.66 -24.88 -2.51
CA GLY A 165 -10.91 -23.71 -2.94
C GLY A 165 -9.53 -23.62 -2.27
N SER A 166 -8.94 -22.42 -2.33
CA SER A 166 -7.60 -22.17 -1.79
C SER A 166 -7.55 -20.84 -1.03
N TYR A 167 -6.91 -20.85 0.12
CA TYR A 167 -6.61 -19.65 0.90
C TYR A 167 -5.21 -19.11 0.59
N GLN A 168 -5.10 -17.79 0.48
CA GLN A 168 -3.84 -17.05 0.37
C GLN A 168 -3.83 -15.92 1.40
N SER A 169 -2.82 -15.91 2.28
CA SER A 169 -2.60 -14.82 3.23
C SER A 169 -2.26 -13.51 2.51
N TYR A 170 -2.71 -12.37 3.03
CA TYR A 170 -2.19 -11.08 2.55
C TYR A 170 -0.74 -10.88 2.98
N VAL A 171 -0.38 -11.33 4.17
CA VAL A 171 0.99 -11.29 4.66
C VAL A 171 1.78 -12.41 4.02
N GLN A 172 2.80 -12.05 3.25
CA GLN A 172 3.72 -12.97 2.59
C GLN A 172 5.17 -12.70 3.06
N PRO A 173 6.03 -13.73 3.16
CA PRO A 173 7.44 -13.53 3.48
C PRO A 173 8.13 -12.62 2.48
N TYR A 174 8.93 -11.68 2.98
CA TYR A 174 9.69 -10.75 2.15
C TYR A 174 10.97 -10.34 2.88
N GLN A 175 12.05 -10.13 2.12
CA GLN A 175 13.35 -9.77 2.68
C GLN A 175 13.89 -8.51 2.00
N GLY A 176 14.51 -7.65 2.81
CA GLY A 176 15.15 -6.42 2.37
C GLY A 176 15.29 -5.45 3.53
N ASP A 177 15.74 -4.25 3.21
CA ASP A 177 15.97 -3.15 4.14
C ASP A 177 15.11 -1.96 3.72
N ALA A 178 14.00 -1.74 4.44
CA ALA A 178 13.12 -0.59 4.20
C ALA A 178 13.78 0.68 4.72
N THR A 179 14.21 1.55 3.81
CA THR A 179 14.75 2.87 4.13
C THR A 179 13.67 3.92 3.96
N ILE A 180 13.44 4.73 4.99
CA ILE A 180 12.46 5.82 4.95
C ILE A 180 12.94 6.91 4.00
N VAL A 181 12.16 7.20 2.97
CA VAL A 181 12.42 8.26 1.98
C VAL A 181 11.21 9.18 1.88
N TYR A 182 11.38 10.41 2.33
CA TYR A 182 10.39 11.47 2.19
C TYR A 182 11.13 12.82 2.06
N LYS A 183 10.87 13.80 2.92
CA LYS A 183 11.60 15.07 2.97
C LYS A 183 12.72 14.99 4.01
N THR A 184 13.87 15.58 3.70
CA THR A 184 14.97 15.69 4.68
C THR A 184 14.48 16.36 5.97
N GLY A 185 14.79 15.77 7.12
CA GLY A 185 14.35 16.26 8.43
C GLY A 185 12.90 15.91 8.81
N SER A 186 12.17 15.19 7.96
CA SER A 186 10.82 14.68 8.26
C SER A 186 10.86 13.21 8.71
N SER A 187 9.70 12.68 9.11
CA SER A 187 9.53 11.29 9.50
C SER A 187 8.29 10.67 8.87
N ALA A 188 8.27 9.34 8.80
CA ALA A 188 7.10 8.56 8.42
C ALA A 188 6.46 7.91 9.64
N HIS A 189 5.14 7.80 9.65
CA HIS A 189 4.43 7.08 10.70
C HIS A 189 4.69 5.58 10.59
N SER A 190 4.78 4.90 11.73
CA SER A 190 4.69 3.45 11.81
C SER A 190 3.30 3.03 12.31
N PHE A 191 2.85 1.84 11.91
CA PHE A 191 1.49 1.40 12.16
C PHE A 191 1.45 0.00 12.78
N GLN A 192 0.51 -0.21 13.70
CA GLN A 192 0.06 -1.53 14.08
C GLN A 192 -0.93 -2.04 13.04
N GLY A 193 -0.74 -3.24 12.52
CA GLY A 193 -1.49 -3.73 11.35
C GLY A 193 -1.16 -2.97 10.06
N TYR A 194 -1.91 -3.23 9.00
CA TYR A 194 -1.64 -2.71 7.66
C TYR A 194 -2.94 -2.45 6.88
N GLY A 195 -2.84 -1.73 5.76
CA GLY A 195 -3.99 -1.38 4.93
C GLY A 195 -5.05 -0.59 5.70
N ASN A 196 -6.32 -0.93 5.51
CA ASN A 196 -7.44 -0.24 6.17
C ASN A 196 -7.57 -0.51 7.68
N LYS A 197 -6.81 -1.48 8.20
CA LYS A 197 -6.77 -1.82 9.64
C LYS A 197 -5.58 -1.18 10.35
N ALA A 198 -4.75 -0.41 9.63
CA ALA A 198 -3.56 0.21 10.18
C ALA A 198 -3.93 1.27 11.23
N VAL A 199 -3.32 1.16 12.42
CA VAL A 199 -3.48 2.12 13.51
C VAL A 199 -2.11 2.72 13.82
N TYR A 200 -2.00 4.05 13.86
CA TYR A 200 -0.74 4.72 14.18
C TYR A 200 -0.21 4.26 15.54
N THR A 201 1.05 3.84 15.61
CA THR A 201 1.67 3.33 16.85
C THR A 201 1.93 4.42 17.89
N GLY A 202 1.91 5.70 17.49
CA GLY A 202 2.48 6.79 18.28
C GLY A 202 3.95 7.05 17.99
N GLU A 203 4.60 6.24 17.15
CA GLU A 203 6.02 6.34 16.82
C GLU A 203 6.29 6.71 15.36
N ASN A 204 7.29 7.58 15.20
CA ASN A 204 7.73 8.12 13.93
C ASN A 204 9.14 7.61 13.58
N LEU A 205 9.30 7.24 12.31
CA LEU A 205 10.55 6.75 11.74
C LEU A 205 11.23 7.90 10.99
N PRO A 206 12.42 8.36 11.42
CA PRO A 206 13.11 9.46 10.74
C PRO A 206 13.47 9.11 9.29
N THR A 207 13.38 10.09 8.39
CA THR A 207 13.87 9.94 7.01
C THR A 207 15.35 9.56 7.01
N GLY A 208 15.72 8.55 6.21
CA GLY A 208 17.05 7.96 6.17
C GLY A 208 17.29 6.82 7.18
N SER A 209 16.38 6.58 8.12
CA SER A 209 16.43 5.36 8.94
C SER A 209 16.14 4.13 8.08
N SER A 210 16.75 2.99 8.42
CA SER A 210 16.62 1.74 7.67
C SER A 210 16.32 0.58 8.59
N TRP A 211 15.38 -0.27 8.16
CA TRP A 211 14.77 -1.31 8.99
C TRP A 211 14.69 -2.63 8.24
N LYS A 212 15.01 -3.73 8.92
CA LYS A 212 14.89 -5.07 8.34
C LYS A 212 13.43 -5.39 8.10
N VAL A 213 13.12 -5.87 6.90
CA VAL A 213 11.79 -6.34 6.53
C VAL A 213 11.71 -7.85 6.70
N SER A 214 10.64 -8.33 7.36
CA SER A 214 10.35 -9.76 7.52
C SER A 214 9.23 -10.25 6.62
N ASN A 215 8.26 -9.40 6.33
CA ASN A 215 7.09 -9.72 5.52
C ASN A 215 6.61 -8.47 4.77
N HIS A 216 5.77 -8.69 3.76
CA HIS A 216 5.00 -7.63 3.11
C HIS A 216 3.53 -8.03 2.99
N ALA A 217 2.65 -7.04 2.80
CA ALA A 217 1.25 -7.24 2.49
C ALA A 217 0.80 -6.27 1.39
N LEU A 218 0.28 -6.81 0.28
CA LEU A 218 -0.19 -6.03 -0.85
C LEU A 218 -1.68 -5.72 -0.69
N ILE A 219 -2.02 -4.48 -0.32
CA ILE A 219 -3.40 -4.04 -0.10
C ILE A 219 -3.71 -2.84 -0.99
N GLY A 220 -4.79 -2.94 -1.77
CA GLY A 220 -5.21 -1.85 -2.66
C GLY A 220 -4.17 -1.49 -3.73
N GLY A 221 -3.33 -2.46 -4.13
CA GLY A 221 -2.24 -2.25 -5.09
C GLY A 221 -0.99 -1.58 -4.50
N LYS A 222 -0.93 -1.38 -3.18
CA LYS A 222 0.25 -0.83 -2.49
C LYS A 222 0.80 -1.82 -1.47
N ASP A 223 2.11 -1.96 -1.43
CA ASP A 223 2.76 -2.76 -0.40
C ASP A 223 2.76 -2.05 0.96
N TRP A 224 2.68 -2.87 1.98
CA TRP A 224 3.02 -2.56 3.36
C TRP A 224 4.16 -3.47 3.79
N TYR A 225 5.19 -2.94 4.43
CA TYR A 225 6.34 -3.72 4.85
C TYR A 225 6.39 -3.85 6.37
N GLN A 226 6.54 -5.07 6.85
CA GLN A 226 6.67 -5.35 8.26
C GLN A 226 8.12 -5.15 8.70
N ILE A 227 8.32 -4.20 9.61
CA ILE A 227 9.65 -3.80 10.13
C ILE A 227 9.86 -4.17 11.60
N GLY A 228 8.85 -4.77 12.24
CA GLY A 228 8.85 -5.19 13.64
C GLY A 228 7.65 -6.09 13.96
N VAL A 229 7.52 -6.49 15.22
CA VAL A 229 6.39 -7.33 15.67
C VAL A 229 5.08 -6.56 15.49
N ASN A 230 4.30 -6.97 14.48
CA ASN A 230 3.11 -6.26 14.00
C ASN A 230 3.31 -4.74 13.78
N THR A 231 4.52 -4.30 13.41
CA THR A 231 4.83 -2.91 13.07
C THR A 231 5.07 -2.80 11.58
N TRP A 232 4.32 -1.94 10.91
CA TRP A 232 4.28 -1.81 9.46
C TRP A 232 4.49 -0.38 9.01
N VAL A 233 5.05 -0.24 7.80
CA VAL A 233 5.24 1.04 7.12
C VAL A 233 4.72 0.91 5.68
N PRO A 234 3.95 1.88 5.16
CA PRO A 234 3.43 1.81 3.81
C PRO A 234 4.51 2.14 2.76
N GLN A 235 4.40 1.52 1.59
CA GLN A 235 5.25 1.73 0.41
C GLN A 235 5.49 3.21 0.09
N ASP A 236 4.51 4.08 0.33
CA ASP A 236 4.56 5.51 0.01
C ASP A 236 5.73 6.27 0.66
N TYR A 237 6.32 5.74 1.75
CA TYR A 237 7.43 6.40 2.46
C TYR A 237 8.73 5.62 2.44
N VAL A 238 8.83 4.55 1.65
CA VAL A 238 10.03 3.69 1.64
C VAL A 238 10.58 3.42 0.25
N VAL A 239 11.84 3.00 0.25
CA VAL A 239 12.46 2.15 -0.76
C VAL A 239 13.02 0.92 -0.07
N ILE A 240 13.09 -0.20 -0.80
CA ILE A 240 13.66 -1.44 -0.27
C ILE A 240 15.09 -1.60 -0.82
N ASN A 241 16.10 -1.51 0.04
CA ASN A 241 17.45 -1.91 -0.32
C ASN A 241 17.62 -3.43 -0.15
N ASN A 242 18.47 -4.07 -0.96
CA ASN A 242 18.68 -5.52 -0.91
C ASN A 242 17.39 -6.35 -1.10
N GLY A 243 16.42 -5.77 -1.82
CA GLY A 243 15.15 -6.41 -2.15
C GLY A 243 15.28 -7.42 -3.30
N GLN A 244 14.15 -8.05 -3.64
CA GLN A 244 14.05 -8.93 -4.80
C GLN A 244 13.54 -8.13 -5.99
N TYR A 245 14.39 -7.94 -7.01
CA TYR A 245 14.08 -7.14 -8.19
C TYR A 245 14.11 -7.99 -9.46
N LYS A 246 13.28 -7.63 -10.44
CA LYS A 246 13.34 -8.23 -11.78
C LYS A 246 14.70 -7.94 -12.42
N ASP A 247 15.15 -8.85 -13.27
CA ASP A 247 16.37 -8.69 -14.08
C ASP A 247 16.30 -7.50 -15.05
N ALA A 248 15.10 -7.15 -15.49
CA ALA A 248 14.80 -5.99 -16.30
C ALA A 248 13.35 -5.56 -16.08
N ASP A 249 13.10 -4.26 -16.15
CA ASP A 249 11.75 -3.69 -16.15
C ASP A 249 11.77 -2.28 -16.77
N TRP A 250 10.66 -1.86 -17.33
CA TRP A 250 10.55 -0.56 -17.98
C TRP A 250 9.12 -0.03 -17.98
N ILE A 251 9.04 1.29 -18.03
CA ILE A 251 7.81 2.06 -18.04
C ILE A 251 7.62 2.60 -19.45
N THR A 252 6.49 2.26 -20.08
CA THR A 252 6.10 2.79 -21.38
C THR A 252 5.14 3.96 -21.21
N GLY A 253 5.22 4.98 -22.08
CA GLY A 253 4.27 6.09 -22.09
C GLY A 253 4.70 7.31 -21.28
N VAL A 254 5.89 7.30 -20.68
CA VAL A 254 6.50 8.53 -20.12
C VAL A 254 6.74 9.51 -21.27
N PRO A 255 6.17 10.72 -21.24
CA PRO A 255 6.33 11.67 -22.33
C PRO A 255 7.79 12.09 -22.46
N LEU A 256 8.22 12.36 -23.69
CA LEU A 256 9.49 12.98 -23.99
C LEU A 256 9.24 14.47 -24.28
N ILE A 257 9.87 15.33 -23.49
CA ILE A 257 9.71 16.78 -23.58
C ILE A 257 11.10 17.40 -23.72
N ALA A 258 11.36 18.04 -24.86
CA ALA A 258 12.56 18.86 -25.04
C ALA A 258 12.50 20.09 -24.12
N GLN A 259 13.62 20.45 -23.48
CA GLN A 259 13.68 21.67 -22.65
C GLN A 259 13.72 22.95 -23.52
N ARG A 260 14.34 22.87 -24.69
CA ARG A 260 14.55 23.99 -25.62
C ARG A 260 13.38 24.17 -26.60
N PRO A 261 13.22 25.38 -27.17
CA PRO A 261 14.04 26.59 -26.97
C PRO A 261 13.75 27.38 -25.68
N GLU A 262 12.66 27.09 -24.98
CA GLU A 262 12.12 27.96 -23.93
C GLU A 262 12.92 27.92 -22.63
N LEU A 263 13.52 26.78 -22.29
CA LEU A 263 14.26 26.56 -21.05
C LEU A 263 15.69 26.07 -21.34
N PRO A 264 16.59 26.91 -21.91
CA PRO A 264 17.99 26.57 -22.13
C PRO A 264 18.73 25.99 -20.92
N ASN A 265 18.32 26.33 -19.69
CA ASN A 265 18.88 25.82 -18.43
C ASN A 265 17.85 25.06 -17.57
N GLY A 266 16.69 24.65 -18.11
CA GLY A 266 15.62 24.02 -17.31
C GLY A 266 15.56 22.50 -17.39
N CYS A 267 16.70 21.80 -17.42
CA CYS A 267 16.71 20.34 -17.56
C CYS A 267 15.97 19.66 -16.39
N GLU A 268 16.18 20.11 -15.15
CA GLU A 268 15.58 19.55 -13.93
C GLU A 268 14.06 19.61 -13.98
N ILE A 269 13.51 20.80 -14.21
CA ILE A 269 12.07 21.00 -14.18
C ILE A 269 11.39 20.36 -15.39
N THR A 270 12.07 20.29 -16.54
CA THR A 270 11.55 19.58 -17.72
C THR A 270 11.50 18.07 -17.46
N ALA A 271 12.54 17.49 -16.86
CA ALA A 271 12.57 16.08 -16.48
C ALA A 271 11.50 15.73 -15.43
N VAL A 272 11.33 16.59 -14.42
CA VAL A 272 10.27 16.47 -13.41
C VAL A 272 8.89 16.59 -14.04
N THR A 273 8.70 17.50 -15.01
CA THR A 273 7.43 17.61 -15.76
C THR A 273 7.11 16.31 -16.50
N MET A 274 8.09 15.64 -17.13
CA MET A 274 7.87 14.35 -17.78
C MET A 274 7.36 13.29 -16.79
N MET A 275 7.98 13.23 -15.60
CA MET A 275 7.56 12.33 -14.51
C MET A 275 6.14 12.67 -14.01
N MET A 276 5.85 13.94 -13.76
CA MET A 276 4.55 14.39 -13.25
C MET A 276 3.42 14.15 -14.26
N GLN A 277 3.65 14.39 -15.55
CA GLN A 277 2.66 14.08 -16.59
C GLN A 277 2.38 12.59 -16.68
N TYR A 278 3.40 11.74 -16.56
CA TYR A 278 3.21 10.29 -16.50
C TYR A 278 2.38 9.87 -15.28
N ALA A 279 2.57 10.53 -14.14
CA ALA A 279 1.78 10.33 -12.93
C ALA A 279 0.32 10.80 -13.06
N GLY A 280 -0.04 11.45 -14.18
CA GLY A 280 -1.39 11.95 -14.46
C GLY A 280 -1.60 13.44 -14.17
N ALA A 281 -0.57 14.17 -13.74
CA ALA A 281 -0.67 15.61 -13.54
C ALA A 281 -0.80 16.34 -14.89
N LYS A 282 -1.76 17.26 -14.97
CA LYS A 282 -2.01 18.08 -16.17
C LYS A 282 -1.21 19.37 -16.10
N VAL A 283 0.10 19.26 -16.27
CA VAL A 283 1.06 20.38 -16.16
C VAL A 283 1.92 20.50 -17.41
N ASP A 284 2.41 21.70 -17.70
CA ASP A 284 3.43 21.92 -18.73
C ASP A 284 4.75 22.46 -18.16
N LYS A 285 5.85 22.31 -18.92
CA LYS A 285 7.20 22.66 -18.44
C LYS A 285 7.36 24.13 -18.08
N MET A 286 6.62 25.03 -18.74
CA MET A 286 6.69 26.47 -18.51
C MET A 286 5.90 26.86 -17.27
N GLU A 287 4.77 26.23 -17.02
CA GLU A 287 4.04 26.32 -15.74
C GLU A 287 4.95 25.88 -14.59
N MET A 288 5.51 24.67 -14.67
CA MET A 288 6.40 24.13 -13.62
C MET A 288 7.66 24.97 -13.43
N ALA A 289 8.23 25.52 -14.51
CA ALA A 289 9.37 26.43 -14.41
C ALA A 289 9.02 27.75 -13.68
N ARG A 290 7.79 28.25 -13.78
CA ARG A 290 7.36 29.47 -13.07
C ARG A 290 7.05 29.19 -11.60
N GLU A 291 6.48 28.02 -11.30
CA GLU A 291 6.05 27.66 -9.96
C GLU A 291 7.15 27.07 -9.07
N MET A 292 8.19 26.47 -9.64
CA MET A 292 9.28 25.94 -8.83
C MET A 292 9.91 27.04 -7.97
N PRO A 293 10.24 26.73 -6.69
CA PRO A 293 10.76 27.72 -5.77
C PRO A 293 12.09 28.29 -6.26
N ARG A 294 12.40 29.53 -5.86
CA ARG A 294 13.65 30.22 -6.23
C ARG A 294 14.49 30.49 -5.00
N SER A 295 15.80 30.27 -5.11
CA SER A 295 16.75 30.48 -4.02
C SER A 295 18.17 30.58 -4.56
N SER A 296 19.07 31.22 -3.82
CA SER A 296 20.51 31.14 -4.08
C SER A 296 21.13 29.81 -3.63
N ASN A 297 20.40 29.00 -2.83
CA ASN A 297 20.81 27.67 -2.41
C ASN A 297 19.92 26.62 -3.10
N PRO A 298 20.51 25.68 -3.87
CA PRO A 298 19.75 24.75 -4.70
C PRO A 298 18.91 23.75 -3.91
N ASN A 299 19.20 23.55 -2.62
CA ASN A 299 18.37 22.73 -1.73
C ASN A 299 17.04 23.40 -1.33
N TYR A 300 16.88 24.70 -1.60
CA TYR A 300 15.67 25.46 -1.25
C TYR A 300 14.99 26.09 -2.47
N GLY A 301 15.58 26.03 -3.66
CA GLY A 301 14.98 26.54 -4.89
C GLY A 301 15.97 26.64 -6.03
N TYR A 302 15.46 26.91 -7.23
CA TYR A 302 16.25 27.07 -8.44
C TYR A 302 17.05 28.37 -8.41
N ILE A 303 18.34 28.27 -8.73
CA ILE A 303 19.25 29.40 -8.77
C ILE A 303 19.17 30.09 -10.14
N GLY A 304 18.89 31.39 -10.14
CA GLY A 304 18.76 32.19 -11.37
C GLY A 304 17.44 31.93 -12.11
N GLN A 305 17.47 31.97 -13.44
CA GLN A 305 16.31 31.74 -14.30
C GLN A 305 16.57 30.65 -15.35
N PRO A 306 15.66 29.66 -15.51
CA PRO A 306 15.87 28.54 -16.44
C PRO A 306 15.77 28.95 -17.92
N TRP A 307 15.23 30.13 -18.21
CA TRP A 307 15.04 30.67 -19.56
C TRP A 307 16.15 31.64 -20.02
N ASP A 308 17.11 31.99 -19.15
CA ASP A 308 18.22 32.88 -19.50
C ASP A 308 19.57 32.37 -18.95
N SER A 309 20.65 33.13 -19.19
CA SER A 309 22.02 32.75 -18.83
C SER A 309 22.33 32.73 -17.33
N THR A 310 21.40 33.10 -16.46
CA THR A 310 21.60 33.10 -15.01
C THR A 310 21.27 31.77 -14.36
N GLY A 311 20.53 30.89 -15.04
CA GLY A 311 20.09 29.60 -14.51
C GLY A 311 21.24 28.64 -14.22
N ILE A 312 21.17 27.93 -13.09
CA ILE A 312 22.18 26.95 -12.69
C ILE A 312 21.56 25.58 -12.43
N THR A 313 20.80 25.43 -11.34
CA THR A 313 20.19 24.14 -10.95
C THR A 313 19.20 24.33 -9.80
N ILE A 314 18.44 23.26 -9.51
CA ILE A 314 17.61 23.03 -8.33
C ILE A 314 17.80 21.58 -7.90
N PHE A 315 17.73 21.27 -6.61
CA PHE A 315 17.87 19.89 -6.10
C PHE A 315 16.52 19.28 -5.66
N PRO A 316 16.43 17.93 -5.58
CA PRO A 316 15.21 17.20 -5.21
C PRO A 316 14.44 17.79 -4.03
N SER A 317 15.13 18.09 -2.93
CA SER A 317 14.55 18.60 -1.69
C SER A 317 13.68 19.85 -1.88
N ALA A 318 14.07 20.75 -2.79
CA ALA A 318 13.32 21.96 -3.10
C ALA A 318 12.06 21.69 -3.96
N LEU A 319 12.04 20.59 -4.70
CA LEU A 319 10.94 20.23 -5.59
C LEU A 319 9.86 19.37 -4.91
N MET A 320 10.15 18.78 -3.75
CA MET A 320 9.26 17.85 -3.05
C MET A 320 7.83 18.37 -2.90
N SER A 321 7.66 19.60 -2.38
CA SER A 321 6.32 20.16 -2.18
C SER A 321 5.59 20.45 -3.49
N LEU A 322 6.30 20.85 -4.55
CA LEU A 322 5.69 21.07 -5.87
C LEU A 322 5.22 19.74 -6.48
N VAL A 323 6.04 18.69 -6.41
CA VAL A 323 5.65 17.37 -6.91
C VAL A 323 4.44 16.84 -6.13
N GLU A 324 4.49 16.90 -4.80
CA GLU A 324 3.41 16.44 -3.93
C GLU A 324 2.10 17.22 -4.16
N GLN A 325 2.16 18.52 -4.42
CA GLN A 325 0.98 19.34 -4.74
C GLN A 325 0.21 18.82 -5.96
N TYR A 326 0.91 18.34 -6.98
CA TYR A 326 0.32 17.97 -8.27
C TYR A 326 0.11 16.46 -8.44
N VAL A 327 0.90 15.63 -7.75
CA VAL A 327 0.87 14.16 -7.87
C VAL A 327 0.32 13.49 -6.59
N GLY A 328 0.22 14.23 -5.48
CA GLY A 328 -0.30 13.76 -4.19
C GLY A 328 0.77 13.13 -3.29
N THR A 329 1.87 12.66 -3.86
CA THR A 329 3.03 12.11 -3.13
C THR A 329 4.34 12.56 -3.78
N ALA A 330 5.43 12.50 -3.01
CA ALA A 330 6.79 12.78 -3.49
C ALA A 330 7.80 12.00 -2.65
N LYS A 331 8.89 11.56 -3.28
CA LYS A 331 10.00 10.85 -2.62
C LYS A 331 11.34 11.47 -3.01
N ASP A 332 12.08 11.96 -2.01
CA ASP A 332 13.48 12.34 -2.19
C ASP A 332 14.32 11.08 -2.05
N LEU A 333 14.91 10.63 -3.16
CA LEU A 333 15.74 9.44 -3.24
C LEU A 333 17.23 9.78 -3.17
N THR A 334 17.56 11.03 -2.82
CA THR A 334 18.95 11.48 -2.73
C THR A 334 19.76 10.61 -1.78
N GLY A 335 20.91 10.15 -2.27
CA GLY A 335 21.84 9.32 -1.50
C GLY A 335 21.50 7.83 -1.47
N GLN A 336 20.35 7.41 -1.99
CA GLN A 336 20.00 5.99 -2.10
C GLN A 336 20.87 5.27 -3.15
N ASN A 337 20.88 3.94 -3.14
CA ASN A 337 21.62 3.15 -4.12
C ASN A 337 20.75 2.83 -5.36
N PHE A 338 21.27 2.03 -6.28
CA PHE A 338 20.57 1.69 -7.52
C PHE A 338 19.27 0.87 -7.30
N ASP A 339 19.11 0.19 -6.16
CA ASP A 339 17.87 -0.50 -5.83
C ASP A 339 16.70 0.47 -5.65
N ALA A 340 16.93 1.72 -5.23
CA ALA A 340 15.87 2.72 -5.17
C ALA A 340 15.30 3.04 -6.56
N ILE A 341 16.15 3.04 -7.60
CA ILE A 341 15.69 3.20 -8.98
C ILE A 341 14.89 1.95 -9.40
N LYS A 342 15.42 0.74 -9.16
CA LYS A 342 14.71 -0.50 -9.49
C LYS A 342 13.35 -0.61 -8.81
N TYR A 343 13.29 -0.23 -7.53
CA TYR A 343 12.08 -0.20 -6.73
C TYR A 343 11.00 0.65 -7.38
N GLN A 344 11.31 1.91 -7.69
CA GLN A 344 10.37 2.82 -8.33
C GLN A 344 9.94 2.33 -9.71
N ILE A 345 10.89 1.86 -10.54
CA ILE A 345 10.56 1.32 -11.86
C ILE A 345 9.65 0.10 -11.77
N ASN A 346 9.88 -0.82 -10.81
CA ASN A 346 9.02 -2.00 -10.61
C ASN A 346 7.62 -1.64 -10.07
N LEU A 347 7.48 -0.50 -9.39
CA LEU A 347 6.19 0.10 -9.04
C LEU A 347 5.54 0.85 -10.21
N GLY A 348 6.23 0.98 -11.34
CA GLY A 348 5.78 1.74 -12.50
C GLY A 348 5.94 3.25 -12.37
N HIS A 349 6.83 3.73 -11.49
CA HIS A 349 7.09 5.15 -11.24
C HIS A 349 8.44 5.58 -11.83
N PRO A 350 8.47 6.53 -12.79
CA PRO A 350 9.73 7.06 -13.34
C PRO A 350 10.54 7.81 -12.28
N VAL A 351 11.86 7.82 -12.43
CA VAL A 351 12.76 8.50 -11.47
C VAL A 351 13.55 9.58 -12.15
N VAL A 352 13.49 10.81 -11.66
CA VAL A 352 14.35 11.89 -12.16
C VAL A 352 15.67 11.89 -11.40
N THR A 353 16.80 11.90 -12.12
CA THR A 353 18.16 11.81 -11.54
C THR A 353 19.04 12.95 -12.04
N TRP A 354 19.93 13.44 -11.17
CA TRP A 354 20.93 14.46 -11.52
C TRP A 354 22.25 13.80 -11.82
N ASN A 355 22.88 14.18 -12.92
CA ASN A 355 24.09 13.55 -13.45
C ASN A 355 25.06 14.63 -13.95
N THR A 356 26.36 14.32 -14.00
CA THR A 356 27.34 15.12 -14.77
C THR A 356 27.43 14.53 -16.17
N LEU A 357 26.90 15.22 -17.18
CA LEU A 357 26.82 14.74 -18.57
C LEU A 357 27.04 15.88 -19.56
N TYR A 358 27.52 15.55 -20.76
CA TYR A 358 27.74 16.52 -21.85
C TYR A 358 28.66 17.70 -21.51
N GLY A 359 29.49 17.57 -20.47
CA GLY A 359 30.31 18.65 -19.93
C GLY A 359 29.56 19.59 -18.98
N PHE A 360 28.29 19.33 -18.68
CA PHE A 360 27.51 20.07 -17.69
C PHE A 360 27.76 19.51 -16.29
N PRO A 361 27.96 20.39 -15.29
CA PRO A 361 28.07 19.96 -13.89
C PRO A 361 26.73 19.48 -13.34
N TYR A 362 25.60 19.82 -13.96
CA TYR A 362 24.25 19.38 -13.59
C TYR A 362 23.48 19.07 -14.87
N HIS A 363 22.93 17.86 -14.96
CA HIS A 363 22.02 17.46 -16.02
C HIS A 363 20.97 16.49 -15.46
N ALA A 364 19.70 16.72 -15.76
CA ALA A 364 18.61 15.88 -15.26
C ALA A 364 18.09 14.90 -16.32
N LEU A 365 17.94 13.64 -15.92
CA LEU A 365 17.39 12.57 -16.75
C LEU A 365 16.13 12.00 -16.11
N THR A 366 15.10 11.70 -16.90
CA THR A 366 13.93 10.92 -16.43
C THR A 366 14.17 9.45 -16.75
N VAL A 367 14.60 8.68 -15.75
CA VAL A 367 14.82 7.22 -15.86
C VAL A 367 13.47 6.51 -15.99
N THR A 368 13.36 5.67 -17.01
CA THR A 368 12.15 4.95 -17.37
C THR A 368 12.32 3.43 -17.33
N GLY A 369 13.53 2.92 -17.17
CA GLY A 369 13.75 1.49 -17.07
C GLY A 369 15.19 1.08 -16.81
N TYR A 370 15.39 -0.21 -16.60
CA TYR A 370 16.70 -0.83 -16.48
C TYR A 370 16.67 -2.27 -17.00
N ASP A 371 17.84 -2.78 -17.36
CA ASP A 371 18.08 -4.22 -17.52
C ASP A 371 19.35 -4.63 -16.75
N LYS A 372 19.96 -5.77 -17.10
CA LYS A 372 21.21 -6.24 -16.46
C LYS A 372 22.42 -5.34 -16.71
N ASN A 373 22.40 -4.55 -17.79
CA ASN A 373 23.56 -3.83 -18.31
C ASN A 373 23.33 -2.32 -18.42
N TYR A 374 22.10 -1.87 -18.64
CA TYR A 374 21.75 -0.52 -19.03
C TYR A 374 20.67 0.11 -18.14
N VAL A 375 20.74 1.43 -18.05
CA VAL A 375 19.66 2.31 -17.59
C VAL A 375 19.06 2.99 -18.81
N TYR A 376 17.73 3.01 -18.91
CA TYR A 376 16.96 3.66 -19.97
C TYR A 376 16.34 4.95 -19.44
N TYR A 377 16.41 6.03 -20.21
CA TYR A 377 15.94 7.35 -19.77
C TYR A 377 15.50 8.25 -20.93
N ASN A 378 14.58 9.16 -20.64
CA ASN A 378 14.27 10.30 -21.50
C ASN A 378 15.20 11.46 -21.17
N ASP A 379 15.81 12.05 -22.20
CA ASP A 379 16.71 13.19 -22.08
C ASP A 379 16.15 14.42 -22.79
N CYS A 380 15.79 15.43 -22.00
CA CYS A 380 15.22 16.69 -22.48
C CYS A 380 16.23 17.58 -23.22
N TRP A 381 17.54 17.33 -23.09
CA TRP A 381 18.58 18.07 -23.79
C TRP A 381 18.77 17.60 -25.22
N THR A 382 18.84 16.27 -25.43
CA THR A 382 18.97 15.66 -26.75
C THR A 382 17.64 15.46 -27.47
N ASP A 383 16.52 15.57 -26.75
CA ASP A 383 15.18 15.24 -27.24
C ASP A 383 15.09 13.78 -27.72
N GLN A 384 15.64 12.87 -26.92
CA GLN A 384 15.70 11.44 -27.23
C GLN A 384 15.46 10.55 -26.00
N THR A 385 14.90 9.38 -26.26
CA THR A 385 14.98 8.24 -25.32
C THR A 385 16.29 7.51 -25.58
N LEU A 386 17.13 7.42 -24.56
CA LEU A 386 18.49 6.89 -24.64
C LEU A 386 18.71 5.81 -23.58
N GLN A 387 19.90 5.20 -23.65
CA GLN A 387 20.39 4.29 -22.64
C GLN A 387 21.85 4.58 -22.32
N MET A 388 22.31 4.19 -21.13
CA MET A 388 23.73 4.17 -20.78
C MET A 388 24.04 2.97 -19.90
N GLY A 389 25.29 2.50 -19.93
CA GLY A 389 25.69 1.36 -19.09
C GLY A 389 25.50 1.68 -17.60
N ILE A 390 25.07 0.71 -16.79
CA ILE A 390 24.77 0.92 -15.36
C ILE A 390 25.95 1.53 -14.61
N ASN A 391 27.18 1.04 -14.84
CA ASN A 391 28.37 1.60 -14.18
C ASN A 391 28.60 3.06 -14.60
N GLN A 392 28.46 3.37 -15.89
CA GLN A 392 28.57 4.74 -16.38
C GLN A 392 27.48 5.64 -15.77
N PHE A 393 26.25 5.16 -15.67
CA PHE A 393 25.17 5.87 -15.00
C PHE A 393 25.51 6.15 -13.53
N ILE A 394 25.90 5.12 -12.79
CA ILE A 394 26.24 5.22 -11.37
C ILE A 394 27.42 6.17 -11.17
N ASP A 395 28.45 6.14 -12.02
CA ASP A 395 29.59 7.05 -11.94
C ASP A 395 29.17 8.50 -12.11
N ASN A 396 28.34 8.80 -13.12
CA ASN A 396 27.80 10.15 -13.32
C ASN A 396 26.88 10.60 -12.18
N TRP A 397 26.03 9.70 -11.69
CA TRP A 397 25.09 9.97 -10.59
C TRP A 397 25.82 10.18 -9.25
N ASN A 398 26.92 9.45 -9.01
CA ASN A 398 27.77 9.61 -7.83
C ASN A 398 28.39 11.01 -7.74
N THR A 399 28.78 11.61 -8.87
CA THR A 399 29.28 13.00 -8.88
C THR A 399 28.25 14.02 -8.38
N GLN A 400 26.97 13.65 -8.41
CA GLN A 400 25.83 14.46 -8.01
C GLN A 400 25.21 13.99 -6.70
N ASN A 401 26.00 13.40 -5.79
CA ASN A 401 25.56 12.87 -4.50
C ASN A 401 24.35 11.92 -4.61
N ARG A 402 24.22 11.23 -5.76
CA ARG A 402 23.07 10.39 -6.06
C ARG A 402 21.72 11.08 -5.89
N ARG A 403 21.62 12.35 -6.29
CA ARG A 403 20.35 13.10 -6.23
C ARG A 403 19.31 12.48 -7.17
N ALA A 404 18.14 12.21 -6.62
CA ALA A 404 17.02 11.67 -7.37
C ALA A 404 15.68 12.01 -6.71
N ILE A 405 14.61 12.09 -7.51
CA ILE A 405 13.24 12.31 -7.03
C ILE A 405 12.28 11.38 -7.79
N SER A 406 11.26 10.89 -7.07
CA SER A 406 10.12 10.13 -7.59
C SER A 406 8.84 10.55 -6.83
N TYR A 407 7.75 9.80 -6.97
CA TYR A 407 6.50 10.00 -6.23
C TYR A 407 5.98 8.72 -5.57
#